data_AF-A0AAU2BVX4-F1
#
_entry.id   AF-A0AAU2BVX4-F1
#
_cell.length_a   1.000
_cell.length_b   1.000
_cell.length_c   1.000
_cell.angle_alpha   90.00
_cell.angle_beta   90.00
_cell.angle_gamma   90.00
#
_symmetry.space_group_name_H-M   'P 1'
#
loop_
_entity.id
_entity.type
_entity.pdbx_description
1 polymer ?
#
loop_
_entity_poly.entity_id
_entity_poly.type
_entity_poly.pdbx_seq_one_letter_code
_entity_poly.pdbx_strand_id
1 'polypeptide(L)'
;MTMAYLAQPEQQQKLEWLDGGTFSVLLDKEATEGKLTVGRFDVAKGEAPPFHLHTREDEVFMLIKGTALVWSGEEEHELSEGGIVYLPRNVPHGYRITSRRADLLMIATPGGIEGMFRHAGRDLTTPRPDGFEIPKSLLAEASELYGGVILGPPR
;
A
#
# COMPACT_ATOMS: atom_id res chain seq x y z
N MET A 1 13.08 -13.82 -15.22
CA MET A 1 14.14 -12.80 -15.31
C MET A 1 15.45 -13.52 -15.38
N THR A 2 16.24 -13.25 -16.42
CA THR A 2 17.62 -13.75 -16.52
C THR A 2 18.64 -12.78 -15.91
N MET A 3 18.20 -11.60 -15.45
CA MET A 3 19.05 -10.59 -14.78
C MET A 3 18.45 -10.16 -13.44
N ALA A 4 19.32 -9.84 -12.47
CA ALA A 4 18.90 -9.31 -11.18
C ALA A 4 18.43 -7.86 -11.31
N TYR A 5 17.33 -7.51 -10.63
CA TYR A 5 16.95 -6.12 -10.40
C TYR A 5 17.62 -5.61 -9.12
N LEU A 6 18.14 -4.39 -9.17
CA LEU A 6 18.71 -3.69 -8.01
C LEU A 6 18.37 -2.21 -8.09
N ALA A 7 17.88 -1.67 -6.98
CA ALA A 7 17.64 -0.24 -6.81
C ALA A 7 18.10 0.20 -5.42
N GLN A 8 18.89 1.26 -5.37
CA GLN A 8 19.21 1.97 -4.13
C GLN A 8 18.00 2.80 -3.68
N PRO A 9 17.89 3.16 -2.38
CA PRO A 9 16.75 3.93 -1.84
C PRO A 9 16.41 5.24 -2.57
N GLU A 10 17.41 5.91 -3.14
CA GLU A 10 17.28 7.14 -3.92
C GLU A 10 16.77 6.91 -5.34
N GLN A 11 16.84 5.67 -5.84
CA GLN A 11 16.36 5.27 -7.17
C GLN A 11 14.91 4.79 -7.15
N GLN A 12 14.35 4.55 -5.97
CA GLN A 12 12.98 4.09 -5.80
C GLN A 12 12.00 5.21 -6.14
N GLN A 13 10.98 4.91 -6.94
CA GLN A 13 9.87 5.83 -7.14
C GLN A 13 9.16 6.05 -5.81
N LYS A 14 8.87 7.31 -5.48
CA LYS A 14 8.16 7.69 -4.27
C LYS A 14 6.93 8.48 -4.62
N LEU A 15 5.81 8.08 -4.04
CA LEU A 15 4.51 8.69 -4.23
C LEU A 15 4.05 9.28 -2.89
N GLU A 16 3.63 10.54 -2.90
CA GLU A 16 2.83 11.10 -1.81
C GLU A 16 1.49 10.36 -1.79
N TRP A 17 1.14 9.87 -0.61
CA TRP A 17 -0.02 9.03 -0.37
C TRP A 17 -0.96 9.68 0.66
N LEU A 18 -1.94 8.90 1.14
CA LEU A 18 -2.94 9.32 2.12
C LEU A 18 -2.30 10.02 3.32
N ASP A 19 -2.95 11.10 3.78
CA ASP A 19 -2.55 11.88 4.95
C ASP A 19 -1.08 12.36 4.95
N GLY A 20 -0.50 12.57 3.76
CA GLY A 20 0.89 13.00 3.58
C GLY A 20 1.92 11.88 3.80
N GLY A 21 1.48 10.64 3.88
CA GLY A 21 2.34 9.46 3.88
C GLY A 21 3.12 9.33 2.58
N THR A 22 4.12 8.45 2.57
CA THR A 22 4.89 8.14 1.35
C THR A 22 4.80 6.65 1.05
N PHE A 23 4.47 6.31 -0.20
CA PHE A 23 4.61 4.97 -0.74
C PHE A 23 5.84 4.91 -1.65
N SER A 24 6.80 4.05 -1.34
CA SER A 24 7.96 3.77 -2.17
C SER A 24 7.76 2.47 -2.94
N VAL A 25 7.88 2.51 -4.27
CA VAL A 25 7.87 1.31 -5.11
C VAL A 25 9.26 0.68 -5.07
N LEU A 26 9.40 -0.48 -4.42
CA LEU A 26 10.67 -1.19 -4.28
C LEU A 26 10.88 -2.19 -5.41
N LEU A 27 9.82 -2.91 -5.79
CA LEU A 27 9.75 -3.81 -6.94
C LEU A 27 8.36 -3.66 -7.58
N ASP A 28 8.31 -3.39 -8.87
CA ASP A 28 7.07 -3.35 -9.65
C ASP A 28 6.90 -4.59 -10.53
N LYS A 29 5.76 -4.69 -11.20
CA LYS A 29 5.47 -5.77 -12.14
C LYS A 29 6.56 -5.91 -13.20
N GLU A 30 7.05 -4.82 -13.76
CA GLU A 30 8.09 -4.84 -14.80
C GLU A 30 9.38 -5.46 -14.26
N ALA A 31 9.79 -5.05 -13.05
CA ALA A 31 10.96 -5.58 -12.36
C ALA A 31 10.79 -7.02 -11.89
N THR A 32 9.58 -7.60 -11.82
CA THR A 32 9.38 -8.97 -11.32
C THR A 32 8.77 -9.94 -12.32
N GLU A 33 8.57 -9.50 -13.57
CA GLU A 33 7.76 -10.23 -14.59
C GLU A 33 6.35 -10.56 -14.07
N GLY A 34 5.75 -9.62 -13.35
CA GLY A 34 4.41 -9.72 -12.80
C GLY A 34 4.28 -10.72 -11.66
N LYS A 35 5.38 -11.20 -11.08
CA LYS A 35 5.32 -12.18 -9.99
C LYS A 35 4.89 -11.55 -8.69
N LEU A 36 5.40 -10.37 -8.38
CA LEU A 36 5.03 -9.65 -7.16
C LEU A 36 5.32 -8.16 -7.28
N THR A 37 4.64 -7.39 -6.45
CA THR A 37 4.95 -5.99 -6.16
C THR A 37 5.49 -5.93 -4.74
N VAL A 38 6.58 -5.18 -4.52
CA VAL A 38 7.02 -4.81 -3.17
C VAL A 38 6.95 -3.30 -3.04
N GLY A 39 6.19 -2.84 -2.06
CA GLY A 39 6.07 -1.45 -1.69
C GLY A 39 6.48 -1.21 -0.24
N ARG A 40 6.75 0.04 0.11
CA ARG A 40 7.01 0.45 1.49
C ARG A 40 6.31 1.74 1.81
N PHE A 41 5.52 1.74 2.88
CA PHE A 41 4.86 2.92 3.40
C PHE A 41 5.64 3.53 4.55
N ASP A 42 5.75 4.85 4.54
CA ASP A 42 6.10 5.65 5.70
C ASP A 42 4.90 6.55 6.02
N VAL A 43 4.22 6.26 7.12
CA VAL A 43 2.87 6.78 7.41
C VAL A 43 2.73 7.22 8.85
N ALA A 44 1.84 8.19 9.10
CA ALA A 44 1.62 8.77 10.41
C ALA A 44 0.49 8.05 11.17
N LYS A 45 0.37 8.38 12.46
CA LYS A 45 -0.73 7.89 13.30
C LYS A 45 -2.09 8.18 12.67
N GLY A 46 -2.95 7.17 12.66
CA GLY A 46 -4.33 7.29 12.20
C GLY A 46 -4.51 7.03 10.70
N GLU A 47 -3.43 7.04 9.91
CA GLU A 47 -3.49 6.66 8.50
C GLU A 47 -4.05 5.24 8.37
N ALA A 48 -4.98 5.10 7.42
CA ALA A 48 -5.74 3.89 7.18
C ALA A 48 -6.36 3.95 5.77
N PRO A 49 -6.19 2.93 4.92
CA PRO A 49 -6.90 2.84 3.65
C PRO A 49 -8.41 2.61 3.88
N PRO A 50 -9.26 2.87 2.87
CA PRO A 50 -10.64 2.39 2.89
C PRO A 50 -10.71 0.89 3.17
N PHE A 51 -11.77 0.41 3.82
CA PHE A 51 -11.95 -1.03 3.98
C PHE A 51 -12.26 -1.65 2.61
N HIS A 52 -11.48 -2.67 2.20
CA HIS A 52 -11.50 -3.16 0.81
C HIS A 52 -11.13 -4.64 0.71
N LEU A 53 -11.22 -5.20 -0.49
CA LEU A 53 -10.60 -6.47 -0.85
C LEU A 53 -9.88 -6.35 -2.19
N HIS A 54 -8.90 -7.21 -2.44
CA HIS A 54 -8.27 -7.38 -3.75
C HIS A 54 -8.87 -8.60 -4.45
N THR A 55 -9.21 -8.47 -5.73
CA THR A 55 -9.70 -9.59 -6.56
C THR A 55 -8.58 -10.33 -7.28
N ARG A 56 -7.39 -9.72 -7.37
CA ARG A 56 -6.27 -10.20 -8.18
C ARG A 56 -5.07 -10.63 -7.34
N GLU A 57 -4.75 -9.91 -6.27
CA GLU A 57 -3.55 -10.13 -5.46
C GLU A 57 -3.90 -10.67 -4.07
N ASP A 58 -3.08 -11.59 -3.57
CA ASP A 58 -2.92 -11.76 -2.13
C ASP A 58 -1.93 -10.70 -1.64
N GLU A 59 -2.13 -10.18 -0.42
CA GLU A 59 -1.33 -9.10 0.15
C GLU A 59 -0.65 -9.54 1.46
N VAL A 60 0.55 -9.05 1.71
CA VAL A 60 1.30 -9.23 2.95
C VAL A 60 1.69 -7.85 3.45
N PHE A 61 1.43 -7.60 4.73
CA PHE A 61 1.99 -6.46 5.44
C PHE A 61 2.96 -6.92 6.51
N MET A 62 4.12 -6.27 6.59
CA MET A 62 5.07 -6.44 7.69
C MET A 62 5.38 -5.08 8.31
N LEU A 63 5.17 -4.94 9.62
CA LEU A 63 5.56 -3.74 10.35
C LEU A 63 7.07 -3.79 10.59
N ILE A 64 7.84 -3.02 9.82
CA ILE A 64 9.28 -2.85 10.07
C ILE A 64 9.47 -2.02 11.33
N LYS A 65 8.64 -0.99 11.54
CA LYS A 65 8.61 -0.16 12.75
C LYS A 65 7.20 0.32 13.07
N GLY A 66 6.92 0.48 14.35
CA GLY A 66 5.66 1.03 14.85
C GLY A 66 4.62 -0.05 15.19
N THR A 67 3.36 0.36 15.27
CA THR A 67 2.22 -0.50 15.63
C THR A 67 0.98 -0.12 14.82
N ALA A 68 0.14 -1.11 14.55
CA ALA A 68 -1.12 -0.97 13.84
C ALA A 68 -2.20 -1.90 14.40
N LEU A 69 -3.47 -1.58 14.14
CA LEU A 69 -4.55 -2.56 14.11
C LEU A 69 -4.72 -3.06 12.68
N VAL A 70 -5.04 -4.34 12.52
CA VAL A 70 -5.30 -4.97 11.22
C VAL A 70 -6.62 -5.73 11.30
N TRP A 71 -7.44 -5.61 10.26
CA TRP A 71 -8.66 -6.38 10.11
C TRP A 71 -8.54 -7.37 8.96
N SER A 72 -9.02 -8.59 9.17
CA SER A 72 -9.22 -9.61 8.14
C SER A 72 -10.60 -10.23 8.32
N GLY A 73 -11.51 -9.92 7.41
CA GLY A 73 -12.94 -10.16 7.56
C GLY A 73 -13.52 -9.37 8.75
N GLU A 74 -14.02 -10.09 9.75
CA GLU A 74 -14.59 -9.53 10.98
C GLU A 74 -13.57 -9.48 12.12
N GLU A 75 -12.43 -10.15 11.99
CA GLU A 75 -11.44 -10.24 13.06
C GLU A 75 -10.54 -9.01 13.08
N GLU A 76 -10.22 -8.54 14.29
CA GLU A 76 -9.29 -7.46 14.58
C GLU A 76 -8.06 -8.01 15.30
N HIS A 77 -6.88 -7.60 14.85
CA HIS A 77 -5.59 -8.05 15.36
C HIS A 77 -4.68 -6.86 15.61
N GLU A 78 -3.95 -6.86 16.73
CA GLU A 78 -2.83 -5.94 16.95
C GLU A 78 -1.58 -6.46 16.22
N LEU A 79 -0.92 -5.57 15.47
CA LEU A 79 0.33 -5.86 14.79
C LEU A 79 1.41 -4.89 15.27
N SER A 80 2.44 -5.43 15.91
CA SER A 80 3.58 -4.66 16.44
C SER A 80 4.83 -4.81 15.56
N GLU A 81 5.88 -4.06 15.89
CA GLU A 81 7.16 -4.09 15.19
C GLU A 81 7.71 -5.52 15.04
N GLY A 82 8.10 -5.88 13.81
CA GLY A 82 8.50 -7.23 13.41
C GLY A 82 7.34 -8.17 13.05
N GLY A 83 6.10 -7.77 13.34
CA GLY A 83 4.89 -8.51 13.01
C GLY A 83 4.61 -8.57 11.52
N ILE A 84 3.98 -9.65 11.08
CA ILE A 84 3.60 -9.91 9.69
C ILE A 84 2.17 -10.45 9.63
N VAL A 85 1.43 -10.06 8.60
CA VAL A 85 0.09 -10.57 8.31
C VAL A 85 -0.02 -10.92 6.84
N TYR A 86 -0.69 -12.05 6.55
CA TYR A 86 -1.06 -12.46 5.20
C TYR A 86 -2.57 -12.23 5.02
N LEU A 87 -2.95 -11.53 3.97
CA LEU A 87 -4.29 -11.09 3.63
C LEU A 87 -4.68 -11.73 2.29
N PRO A 88 -5.47 -12.82 2.33
CA PRO A 88 -5.86 -13.50 1.10
C PRO A 88 -6.73 -12.61 0.20
N ARG A 89 -6.59 -12.78 -1.11
CA ARG A 89 -7.49 -12.18 -2.10
C ARG A 89 -8.94 -12.57 -1.81
N ASN A 90 -9.88 -11.71 -2.18
CA ASN A 90 -11.32 -11.85 -1.94
C ASN A 90 -11.74 -11.90 -0.46
N VAL A 91 -10.81 -11.65 0.48
CA VAL A 91 -11.13 -11.45 1.89
C VAL A 91 -11.05 -9.96 2.20
N PRO A 92 -12.14 -9.34 2.72
CA PRO A 92 -12.11 -7.96 3.16
C PRO A 92 -11.04 -7.69 4.22
N HIS A 93 -10.27 -6.62 4.09
CA HIS A 93 -9.24 -6.25 5.05
C HIS A 93 -8.99 -4.74 5.10
N GLY A 94 -8.21 -4.34 6.10
CA GLY A 94 -7.74 -2.96 6.29
C GLY A 94 -6.75 -2.89 7.45
N TYR A 95 -6.11 -1.75 7.62
CA TYR A 95 -5.28 -1.47 8.80
C TYR A 95 -5.47 -0.04 9.26
N ARG A 96 -5.05 0.24 10.50
CA ARG A 96 -4.93 1.60 11.04
C ARG A 96 -3.66 1.73 11.86
N ILE A 97 -2.85 2.73 11.55
CA ILE A 97 -1.62 2.98 12.29
C ILE A 97 -1.94 3.55 13.68
N THR A 98 -1.45 2.88 14.74
CA THR A 98 -1.67 3.29 16.14
C THR A 98 -0.47 4.02 16.75
N SER A 99 0.73 3.74 16.24
CA SER A 99 1.96 4.45 16.62
C SER A 99 2.05 5.85 15.98
N ARG A 100 2.94 6.72 16.49
CA ARG A 100 3.13 8.08 15.95
C ARG A 100 3.51 8.10 14.46
N ARG A 101 4.33 7.13 14.07
CA ARG A 101 4.82 6.92 12.71
C ARG A 101 5.13 5.43 12.56
N ALA A 102 4.74 4.85 11.43
CA ALA A 102 5.00 3.46 11.11
C ALA A 102 5.73 3.32 9.78
N ASP A 103 6.44 2.21 9.66
CA ASP A 103 7.19 1.79 8.50
C ASP A 103 6.70 0.39 8.12
N LEU A 104 6.00 0.30 7.00
CA LEU A 104 5.22 -0.88 6.61
C LEU A 104 5.73 -1.40 5.27
N LEU A 105 6.19 -2.64 5.22
CA LEU A 105 6.46 -3.33 3.97
C LEU A 105 5.16 -3.95 3.45
N MET A 106 4.85 -3.71 2.19
CA MET A 106 3.74 -4.33 1.46
C MET A 106 4.32 -5.27 0.40
N ILE A 107 3.81 -6.48 0.34
CA ILE A 107 4.07 -7.40 -0.77
C ILE A 107 2.74 -7.85 -1.33
N ALA A 108 2.54 -7.73 -2.65
CA ALA A 108 1.35 -8.21 -3.32
C ALA A 108 1.74 -9.22 -4.41
N THR A 109 0.97 -10.31 -4.55
CA THR A 109 1.21 -11.34 -5.57
C THR A 109 -0.10 -11.81 -6.22
N PRO A 110 -0.24 -11.79 -7.56
CA PRO A 110 0.74 -11.36 -8.56
C PRO A 110 1.09 -9.87 -8.48
N GLY A 111 2.10 -9.43 -9.23
CA GLY A 111 2.47 -8.01 -9.29
C GLY A 111 1.51 -7.19 -10.15
N GLY A 112 1.45 -5.89 -9.89
CA GLY A 112 0.69 -4.90 -10.68
C GLY A 112 -0.07 -3.87 -9.85
N ILE A 113 -0.25 -4.10 -8.54
CA ILE A 113 -0.99 -3.20 -7.67
C ILE A 113 -0.32 -1.82 -7.53
N GLU A 114 1.00 -1.69 -7.77
CA GLU A 114 1.71 -0.41 -7.80
C GLU A 114 1.09 0.59 -8.78
N GLY A 115 0.41 0.10 -9.83
CA GLY A 115 -0.29 0.96 -10.77
C GLY A 115 -1.45 1.73 -10.13
N MET A 116 -2.13 1.16 -9.13
CA MET A 116 -3.16 1.86 -8.35
C MET A 116 -2.56 3.06 -7.63
N PHE A 117 -1.43 2.84 -6.96
CA PHE A 117 -0.71 3.89 -6.25
C PHE A 117 -0.20 4.97 -7.20
N ARG A 118 0.36 4.58 -8.36
CA ARG A 118 0.80 5.53 -9.41
C ARG A 118 -0.36 6.34 -10.00
N HIS A 119 -1.55 5.75 -10.07
CA HIS A 119 -2.73 6.41 -10.62
C HIS A 119 -3.32 7.46 -9.66
N ALA A 120 -3.43 7.13 -8.37
CA ALA A 120 -4.06 8.01 -7.39
C ALA A 120 -3.05 8.93 -6.65
N GLY A 121 -1.84 8.45 -6.44
CA GLY A 121 -0.79 9.12 -5.68
C GLY A 121 -0.03 10.13 -6.52
N ARG A 122 0.66 11.06 -5.85
CA ARG A 122 1.47 12.07 -6.54
C ARG A 122 2.93 11.68 -6.55
N ASP A 123 3.53 11.60 -7.72
CA ASP A 123 4.98 11.38 -7.84
C ASP A 123 5.77 12.53 -7.17
N LEU A 124 6.61 12.21 -6.18
CA LEU A 124 7.38 13.19 -5.41
C LEU A 124 8.37 13.99 -6.26
N THR A 125 8.70 13.53 -7.47
CA THR A 125 9.56 14.26 -8.41
C THR A 125 8.83 15.43 -9.11
N THR A 126 7.50 15.49 -9.00
CA THR A 126 6.69 16.57 -9.57
C THR A 126 6.45 17.70 -8.54
N PRO A 127 6.17 18.94 -8.97
CA PRO A 127 5.74 20.00 -8.06
C PRO A 127 4.50 19.57 -7.28
N ARG A 128 4.47 19.83 -5.97
CA ARG A 128 3.31 19.54 -5.12
C ARG A 128 2.23 20.62 -5.34
N PRO A 129 1.01 20.27 -5.78
CA PRO A 129 -0.10 21.23 -5.85
C PRO A 129 -0.46 21.77 -4.47
N ASP A 130 -0.93 23.01 -4.41
CA ASP A 130 -1.45 23.60 -3.16
C ASP A 130 -2.66 22.80 -2.68
N GLY A 131 -2.65 22.42 -1.39
CA GLY A 131 -3.72 21.64 -0.80
C GLY A 131 -3.92 20.25 -1.41
N PHE A 132 -2.86 19.64 -1.98
CA PHE A 132 -2.93 18.30 -2.53
C PHE A 132 -3.50 17.31 -1.51
N GLU A 133 -4.57 16.64 -1.92
CA GLU A 133 -5.19 15.48 -1.29
C GLU A 133 -5.61 14.51 -2.40
N ILE A 134 -5.58 13.21 -2.12
CA ILE A 134 -6.09 12.21 -3.07
C ILE A 134 -7.62 12.25 -3.04
N PRO A 135 -8.30 12.65 -4.14
CA PRO A 135 -9.76 12.67 -4.16
C PRO A 135 -10.31 11.26 -3.97
N LYS A 136 -11.34 11.10 -3.13
CA LYS A 136 -11.98 9.79 -2.90
C LYS A 136 -12.46 9.12 -4.19
N SER A 137 -12.92 9.90 -5.17
CA SER A 137 -13.32 9.40 -6.48
C SER A 137 -12.14 8.85 -7.28
N LEU A 138 -10.99 9.52 -7.24
CA LEU A 138 -9.77 9.07 -7.93
C LEU A 138 -9.22 7.81 -7.27
N LEU A 139 -9.26 7.73 -5.93
CA LEU A 139 -8.88 6.53 -5.21
C LEU A 139 -9.80 5.34 -5.53
N ALA A 140 -11.11 5.58 -5.63
CA ALA A 140 -12.08 4.54 -6.01
C ALA A 140 -11.87 4.06 -7.45
N GLU A 141 -11.67 4.98 -8.39
CA GLU A 141 -11.33 4.67 -9.78
C GLU A 141 -10.04 3.85 -9.87
N ALA A 142 -8.97 4.29 -9.21
CA ALA A 142 -7.71 3.57 -9.17
C ALA A 142 -7.86 2.18 -8.55
N SER A 143 -8.60 2.06 -7.45
CA SER A 143 -8.90 0.77 -6.82
C SER A 143 -9.55 -0.17 -7.83
N GLU A 144 -10.62 0.26 -8.50
CA GLU A 144 -11.36 -0.57 -9.46
C GLU A 144 -10.49 -1.02 -10.65
N LEU A 145 -9.76 -0.09 -11.27
CA LEU A 145 -8.88 -0.37 -12.42
C LEU A 145 -7.86 -1.48 -12.12
N TYR A 146 -7.37 -1.52 -10.88
CA TYR A 146 -6.34 -2.45 -10.43
C TYR A 146 -6.89 -3.63 -9.61
N GLY A 147 -8.21 -3.83 -9.60
CA GLY A 147 -8.83 -5.03 -9.03
C GLY A 147 -9.16 -4.96 -7.55
N GLY A 148 -9.08 -3.79 -6.93
CA GLY A 148 -9.57 -3.52 -5.58
C GLY A 148 -11.06 -3.17 -5.55
N VAL A 149 -11.78 -3.67 -4.56
CA VAL A 149 -13.20 -3.36 -4.30
C VAL A 149 -13.31 -2.65 -2.95
N ILE A 150 -13.67 -1.37 -2.96
CA ILE A 150 -13.92 -0.60 -1.73
C ILE A 150 -15.29 -0.98 -1.16
N LEU A 151 -15.30 -1.40 0.11
CA LEU A 151 -16.47 -1.88 0.82
C LEU A 151 -17.00 -0.87 1.84
N GLY A 152 -16.17 0.11 2.24
CA GLY A 152 -16.56 1.10 3.23
C GLY A 152 -15.45 2.09 3.58
N PRO A 153 -15.70 2.97 4.55
CA PRO A 153 -14.68 3.89 5.06
C PRO A 153 -13.53 3.13 5.75
N PRO A 154 -12.41 3.81 6.04
CA PRO A 154 -11.35 3.24 6.87
C PRO A 154 -11.86 2.76 8.23
N ARG A 155 -11.39 1.60 8.69
CA ARG A 155 -11.68 1.05 10.03
C ARG A 155 -10.73 1.63 11.06
#